data_AF-A0A0G1RXW0-F1
#
_entry.id   AF-A0A0G1RXW0-F1
#
_cell.length_a   1.000
_cell.length_b   1.000
_cell.length_c   1.000
_cell.angle_alpha   90.00
_cell.angle_beta   90.00
_cell.angle_gamma   90.00
#
_symmetry.space_group_name_H-M   'P 1'
#
loop_
_entity.id
_entity.type
_entity.pdbx_description
1 polymer ?
#
loop_
_entity_poly.entity_id
_entity_poly.type
_entity_poly.pdbx_seq_one_letter_code
_entity_poly.pdbx_strand_id
1 'polypeptide(L)'
;MKTEYFSYDPKLWDRWKTGKLAKELKKKYPKLFDDKDLQLTVSQPSWHFIEWLRAIHYYRQGFNVLVEQYIYNPHPRKQQIVKKFVGEDGFRFLRREDKRKKTQPPDLFVYKGKEFFFAEVKRTDKLSPAQKNFFKQIEKRFKKQMIKKQVVLLQAKVCEGLVVLKN
;
A
#
# COMPACT_ATOMS: atom_id res chain seq x y z
N MET A 1 -11.77 12.02 1.03
CA MET A 1 -10.69 11.31 0.32
C MET A 1 -10.01 12.26 -0.66
N LYS A 2 -8.68 12.40 -0.57
CA LYS A 2 -7.85 13.18 -1.49
C LYS A 2 -7.20 12.25 -2.50
N THR A 3 -7.12 12.70 -3.75
CA THR A 3 -6.43 11.97 -4.82
C THR A 3 -5.04 12.56 -5.04
N GLU A 4 -4.01 11.71 -5.10
CA GLU A 4 -2.64 12.05 -5.48
C GLU A 4 -2.28 11.28 -6.75
N TYR A 5 -1.85 12.01 -7.78
CA TYR A 5 -1.41 11.43 -9.04
C TYR A 5 0.09 11.13 -9.00
N PHE A 6 0.52 10.12 -9.75
CA PHE A 6 1.93 9.91 -10.03
C PHE A 6 2.13 9.27 -11.39
N SER A 7 3.34 9.40 -11.90
CA SER A 7 3.73 8.83 -13.17
C SER A 7 4.87 7.83 -13.01
N TYR A 8 4.92 6.83 -13.88
CA TYR A 8 6.01 5.86 -13.95
C TYR A 8 6.45 5.62 -15.39
N ASP A 9 7.72 5.25 -15.56
CA ASP A 9 8.29 4.83 -16.84
C ASP A 9 7.68 3.48 -17.26
N PRO A 10 7.05 3.37 -18.44
CA PRO A 10 6.51 2.10 -18.92
C PRO A 10 7.55 0.97 -18.98
N LYS A 11 8.85 1.27 -19.17
CA LYS A 11 9.92 0.25 -19.16
C LYS A 11 10.03 -0.46 -17.81
N LEU A 12 9.64 0.19 -16.71
CA LEU A 12 9.60 -0.46 -15.39
C LEU A 12 8.53 -1.55 -15.34
N TRP A 13 7.41 -1.37 -16.05
CA TRP A 13 6.35 -2.37 -16.11
C TRP A 13 6.82 -3.64 -16.83
N ASP A 14 7.59 -3.53 -17.92
CA ASP A 14 8.10 -4.71 -18.62
C ASP A 14 9.14 -5.48 -17.78
N ARG A 15 10.00 -4.76 -17.08
CA ARG A 15 10.93 -5.36 -16.12
C ARG A 15 10.23 -5.95 -14.89
N TRP A 16 9.04 -5.45 -14.54
CA TRP A 16 8.21 -6.00 -13.49
C TRP A 16 7.61 -7.35 -13.89
N LYS A 17 7.02 -7.45 -15.09
CA LYS A 17 6.42 -8.70 -15.59
C LYS A 17 7.38 -9.89 -15.59
N THR A 18 8.67 -9.64 -15.80
CA THR A 18 9.73 -10.67 -15.78
C THR A 18 10.21 -11.02 -14.35
N GLY A 19 9.69 -10.35 -13.33
CA GLY A 19 10.13 -10.47 -11.93
C GLY A 19 11.49 -9.85 -11.63
N LYS A 20 12.25 -9.40 -12.65
CA LYS A 20 13.58 -8.81 -12.50
C LYS A 20 13.53 -7.56 -11.62
N LEU A 21 12.59 -6.65 -11.89
CA LEU A 21 12.46 -5.42 -11.13
C LEU A 21 12.08 -5.69 -9.66
N ALA A 22 11.15 -6.59 -9.38
CA ALA A 22 10.75 -6.91 -8.01
C ALA A 22 11.93 -7.41 -7.17
N LYS A 23 12.77 -8.29 -7.73
CA LYS A 23 14.00 -8.77 -7.07
C LYS A 23 14.99 -7.65 -6.77
N GLU A 24 15.22 -6.76 -7.73
CA GLU A 24 16.10 -5.60 -7.55
C GLU A 24 15.58 -4.63 -6.49
N LEU A 25 14.27 -4.34 -6.50
CA LEU A 25 13.64 -3.46 -5.53
C LEU A 25 13.67 -4.06 -4.12
N LYS A 26 13.43 -5.36 -3.97
CA LYS A 26 13.60 -6.07 -2.69
C LYS A 26 15.02 -5.96 -2.16
N LYS A 27 16.03 -6.15 -3.02
CA LYS A 27 17.45 -6.01 -2.65
C LYS A 27 17.79 -4.57 -2.25
N LYS A 28 17.27 -3.57 -2.97
CA LYS A 28 17.53 -2.14 -2.70
C LYS A 28 16.77 -1.62 -1.47
N TYR A 29 15.58 -2.14 -1.19
CA TYR A 29 14.71 -1.69 -0.10
C TYR A 29 14.27 -2.86 0.81
N PRO A 30 15.22 -3.55 1.48
CA PRO A 30 14.93 -4.77 2.21
C PRO A 30 14.03 -4.57 3.44
N LYS A 31 13.89 -3.32 3.92
CA LYS A 31 13.00 -2.96 5.04
C LYS A 31 11.53 -2.77 4.62
N LEU A 32 11.29 -2.45 3.34
CA LEU A 32 9.94 -2.23 2.81
C LEU A 32 9.25 -3.54 2.45
N PHE A 33 9.99 -4.42 1.79
CA PHE A 33 9.47 -5.66 1.22
C PHE A 33 10.07 -6.85 1.95
N ASP A 34 9.22 -7.79 2.38
CA ASP A 34 9.66 -9.08 2.90
C ASP A 34 9.69 -10.16 1.80
N ASP A 35 10.21 -11.34 2.12
CA ASP A 35 10.36 -12.41 1.12
C ASP A 35 9.00 -12.95 0.68
N LYS A 36 7.97 -12.78 1.51
CA LYS A 36 6.59 -13.14 1.17
C LYS A 36 6.00 -12.17 0.15
N ASP A 37 6.27 -10.88 0.29
CA ASP A 37 5.91 -9.86 -0.69
C ASP A 37 6.52 -10.16 -2.07
N LEU A 38 7.80 -10.54 -2.08
CA LEU A 38 8.49 -10.94 -3.31
C LEU A 38 7.87 -12.22 -3.90
N GLN A 39 7.60 -13.23 -3.08
CA GLN A 39 6.98 -14.48 -3.52
C GLN A 39 5.61 -14.22 -4.17
N LEU A 40 4.75 -13.44 -3.51
CA LEU A 40 3.42 -13.07 -4.00
C LEU A 40 3.53 -12.34 -5.34
N THR A 41 4.38 -11.32 -5.40
CA THR A 41 4.64 -10.54 -6.62
C THR A 41 5.09 -11.40 -7.79
N VAL A 42 6.02 -12.33 -7.58
CA VAL A 42 6.52 -13.22 -8.65
C VAL A 42 5.42 -14.17 -9.13
N SER A 43 4.56 -14.65 -8.23
CA SER A 43 3.41 -15.49 -8.58
C SER A 43 2.26 -14.72 -9.25
N GLN A 44 2.22 -13.40 -9.07
CA GLN A 44 1.15 -12.51 -9.52
C GLN A 44 1.72 -11.30 -10.28
N PRO A 45 2.43 -11.51 -11.40
CA PRO A 45 3.25 -10.47 -12.06
C PRO A 45 2.43 -9.30 -12.62
N SER A 46 1.11 -9.46 -12.77
CA SER A 46 0.20 -8.38 -13.19
C SER A 46 -0.26 -7.48 -12.04
N TRP A 47 0.09 -7.81 -10.80
CA TRP A 47 -0.37 -7.16 -9.58
C TRP A 47 0.81 -6.49 -8.85
N HIS A 48 0.51 -5.67 -7.85
CA HIS A 48 1.46 -5.09 -6.88
C HIS A 48 2.51 -4.08 -7.37
N PHE A 49 2.72 -3.96 -8.68
CA PHE A 49 3.74 -3.06 -9.24
C PHE A 49 3.58 -1.61 -8.75
N ILE A 50 2.38 -1.08 -8.88
CA ILE A 50 2.08 0.31 -8.55
C ILE A 50 2.15 0.52 -7.02
N GLU A 51 1.75 -0.46 -6.23
CA GLU A 51 1.88 -0.42 -4.77
C GLU A 51 3.34 -0.37 -4.33
N TRP A 52 4.20 -1.18 -4.93
CA TRP A 52 5.64 -1.18 -4.65
C TRP A 52 6.30 0.15 -5.00
N LEU A 53 5.99 0.71 -6.17
CA LEU A 53 6.49 2.03 -6.55
C LEU A 53 6.02 3.12 -5.58
N ARG A 54 4.76 3.05 -5.12
CA ARG A 54 4.22 4.01 -4.15
C ARG A 54 4.82 3.86 -2.76
N ALA A 55 5.08 2.63 -2.32
CA ALA A 55 5.76 2.37 -1.07
C ALA A 55 7.17 2.98 -1.07
N ILE A 56 7.92 2.78 -2.16
CA ILE A 56 9.25 3.39 -2.33
C ILE A 56 9.16 4.91 -2.36
N HIS A 57 8.17 5.49 -3.04
CA HIS A 57 7.98 6.94 -3.09
C HIS A 57 7.82 7.54 -1.69
N TYR A 58 6.92 6.98 -0.87
CA TYR A 58 6.76 7.45 0.51
C TYR A 58 7.98 7.15 1.38
N TYR A 59 8.65 6.02 1.15
CA TYR A 59 9.90 5.72 1.86
C TYR A 59 11.00 6.76 1.62
N ARG A 60 11.16 7.21 0.38
CA ARG A 60 12.11 8.28 0.03
C ARG A 60 11.75 9.63 0.67
N GLN A 61 10.50 9.84 1.08
CA GLN A 61 10.05 11.00 1.85
C GLN A 61 10.23 10.84 3.37
N GLY A 62 10.85 9.75 3.81
CA GLY A 62 11.12 9.47 5.22
C GLY A 62 9.97 8.81 5.98
N PHE A 63 9.01 8.21 5.27
CA PHE A 63 7.98 7.37 5.89
C PHE A 63 8.42 5.90 5.92
N ASN A 64 7.83 5.12 6.81
CA ASN A 64 7.82 3.67 6.70
C ASN A 64 6.49 3.24 6.04
N VAL A 65 6.53 2.16 5.27
CA VAL A 65 5.35 1.66 4.54
C VAL A 65 5.25 0.16 4.71
N LEU A 66 4.03 -0.32 5.00
CA LEU A 66 3.67 -1.72 4.89
C LEU A 66 2.79 -1.89 3.66
N VAL A 67 3.27 -2.68 2.71
CA VAL A 67 2.57 -2.96 1.45
C VAL A 67 1.73 -4.19 1.61
N GLU A 68 0.41 -4.05 1.42
CA GLU A 68 -0.59 -5.11 1.39
C GLU A 68 -0.57 -6.10 2.56
N GLN A 69 -1.69 -6.82 2.71
CA GLN A 69 -1.83 -7.93 3.66
C GLN A 69 -1.34 -7.64 5.08
N TYR A 70 -1.24 -6.37 5.48
CA TYR A 70 -0.63 -5.96 6.75
C TYR A 70 -1.52 -6.29 7.94
N ILE A 71 -2.76 -6.71 7.67
CA ILE A 71 -3.71 -7.26 8.64
C ILE A 71 -4.00 -8.75 8.46
N TYR A 72 -3.40 -9.39 7.46
CA TYR A 72 -3.67 -10.80 7.11
C TYR A 72 -2.43 -11.66 7.33
N ASN A 73 -2.66 -12.97 7.49
CA ASN A 73 -1.58 -13.93 7.55
C ASN A 73 -0.95 -14.10 6.17
N PRO A 74 0.37 -14.38 6.07
CA PRO A 74 1.26 -14.75 7.17
C PRO A 74 2.26 -13.65 7.56
N HIS A 75 1.85 -12.39 7.70
CA HIS A 75 2.77 -11.27 8.01
C HIS A 75 2.74 -10.80 9.48
N PRO A 76 3.20 -11.59 10.48
CA PRO A 76 3.09 -11.24 11.90
C PRO A 76 3.80 -9.93 12.23
N ARG A 77 4.95 -9.64 11.59
CA ARG A 77 5.67 -8.37 11.75
C ARG A 77 4.79 -7.17 11.37
N LYS A 78 4.12 -7.23 10.21
CA LYS A 78 3.24 -6.16 9.73
C LYS A 78 2.06 -5.97 10.68
N GLN A 79 1.45 -7.08 11.11
CA GLN A 79 0.33 -7.05 12.04
C GLN A 79 0.70 -6.42 13.38
N GLN A 80 1.86 -6.79 13.95
CA GLN A 80 2.36 -6.18 15.19
C GLN A 80 2.57 -4.67 15.05
N ILE A 81 3.12 -4.22 13.92
CA ILE A 81 3.30 -2.79 13.67
C ILE A 81 1.94 -2.09 13.62
N VAL A 82 0.98 -2.60 12.83
CA VAL A 82 -0.35 -1.98 12.69
C VAL A 82 -1.06 -1.92 14.04
N LYS A 83 -1.03 -3.01 14.83
CA LYS A 83 -1.62 -3.07 16.18
C LYS A 83 -1.08 -2.00 17.12
N LYS A 84 0.20 -1.62 17.00
CA LYS A 84 0.78 -0.53 17.81
C LYS A 84 0.14 0.83 17.53
N PHE A 85 -0.34 1.06 16.31
CA PHE A 85 -0.97 2.33 15.91
C PHE A 85 -2.47 2.35 16.17
N VAL A 86 -3.18 1.27 15.81
CA VAL A 86 -4.65 1.25 15.84
C VAL A 86 -5.23 0.51 17.04
N GLY A 87 -4.39 -0.14 17.85
CA GLY A 87 -4.81 -1.03 18.93
C GLY A 87 -5.45 -2.34 18.42
N GLU A 88 -5.72 -3.28 19.33
CA GLU A 88 -6.35 -4.55 18.99
C GLU A 88 -7.76 -4.37 18.40
N ASP A 89 -8.52 -3.42 18.95
CA ASP A 89 -9.88 -3.16 18.47
C ASP A 89 -9.90 -2.53 17.06
N GLY A 90 -9.00 -1.56 16.81
CA GLY A 90 -8.83 -1.00 15.48
C GLY A 90 -8.33 -2.04 14.47
N PHE A 91 -7.44 -2.94 14.90
CA PHE A 91 -6.95 -4.03 14.07
C PHE A 91 -8.07 -5.01 13.67
N ARG A 92 -8.91 -5.44 14.62
CA ARG A 92 -10.11 -6.27 14.33
C ARG A 92 -11.08 -5.56 13.40
N PHE A 93 -11.31 -4.27 13.62
CA PHE A 93 -12.14 -3.45 12.74
C PHE A 93 -11.62 -3.44 11.29
N LEU A 94 -10.30 -3.28 11.09
CA LEU A 94 -9.69 -3.32 9.76
C LEU A 94 -9.82 -4.71 9.11
N ARG A 95 -9.70 -5.78 9.89
CA ARG A 95 -9.81 -7.16 9.40
C ARG A 95 -11.21 -7.53 8.95
N ARG A 96 -12.23 -6.85 9.49
CA ARG A 96 -13.65 -7.14 9.23
C ARG A 96 -13.92 -8.63 9.34
N GLU A 97 -13.74 -9.20 10.53
CA GLU A 97 -13.96 -10.64 10.79
C GLU A 97 -15.38 -11.13 10.46
N ASP A 98 -16.30 -10.22 10.11
CA ASP A 98 -17.58 -10.51 9.47
C ASP A 98 -17.41 -11.03 8.03
N LYS A 99 -17.58 -12.35 7.87
CA LYS A 99 -17.52 -13.10 6.59
C LYS A 99 -18.42 -12.53 5.48
N ARG A 100 -19.41 -11.69 5.80
CA ARG A 100 -20.33 -11.07 4.81
C ARG A 100 -19.75 -9.82 4.15
N LYS A 101 -18.68 -9.23 4.68
CA LYS A 101 -18.08 -7.97 4.17
C LYS A 101 -16.67 -8.20 3.64
N LYS A 102 -16.55 -8.70 2.41
CA LYS A 102 -15.28 -9.00 1.71
C LYS A 102 -14.44 -7.77 1.31
N THR A 103 -14.72 -6.57 1.81
CA THR A 103 -13.95 -5.37 1.42
C THR A 103 -12.63 -5.34 2.20
N GLN A 104 -11.53 -5.41 1.47
CA GLN A 104 -10.18 -5.30 2.03
C GLN A 104 -9.89 -3.87 2.52
N PRO A 105 -8.97 -3.70 3.49
CA PRO A 105 -8.48 -2.39 3.88
C PRO A 105 -7.66 -1.76 2.73
N PRO A 106 -7.29 -0.46 2.82
CA PRO A 106 -6.48 0.17 1.79
C PRO A 106 -5.14 -0.53 1.57
N ASP A 107 -4.61 -0.51 0.34
CA ASP A 107 -3.41 -1.27 -0.03
C ASP A 107 -2.16 -0.96 0.82
N LEU A 108 -1.99 0.29 1.27
CA LEU A 108 -0.81 0.75 2.01
C LEU A 108 -1.15 1.25 3.41
N PHE A 109 -0.34 0.83 4.38
CA PHE A 109 -0.24 1.45 5.71
C PHE A 109 1.05 2.27 5.79
N VAL A 110 0.93 3.60 5.90
CA VAL A 110 2.06 4.54 5.86
C VAL A 110 2.20 5.21 7.22
N TYR A 111 3.41 5.26 7.78
CA TYR A 111 3.63 5.81 9.12
C TYR A 111 4.99 6.48 9.30
N LYS A 112 5.06 7.44 10.23
CA LYS A 112 6.29 8.13 10.65
C LYS A 112 6.17 8.50 12.12
N GLY A 113 7.11 8.04 12.95
CA GLY A 113 7.01 8.18 14.40
C GLY A 113 5.74 7.50 14.94
N LYS A 114 4.91 8.26 15.67
CA LYS A 114 3.63 7.80 16.24
C LYS A 114 2.42 8.06 15.34
N GLU A 115 2.64 8.66 14.18
CA GLU A 115 1.56 9.07 13.30
C GLU A 115 1.48 8.18 12.05
N PHE A 116 0.27 8.01 11.50
CA PHE A 116 0.03 7.13 10.34
C PHE A 116 -1.08 7.64 9.42
N PHE A 117 -1.20 7.02 8.24
CA PHE A 117 -2.38 7.12 7.38
C PHE A 117 -2.50 5.89 6.48
N PHE A 118 -3.64 5.75 5.83
CA PHE A 118 -3.88 4.70 4.84
C PHE A 118 -3.89 5.27 3.43
N ALA A 119 -3.39 4.52 2.47
CA ALA A 119 -3.48 4.86 1.06
C ALA A 119 -3.96 3.68 0.23
N GLU A 120 -4.94 3.93 -0.63
CA GLU A 120 -5.39 2.98 -1.64
C GLU A 120 -4.71 3.30 -2.97
N VAL A 121 -4.24 2.28 -3.65
CA VAL A 121 -3.55 2.38 -4.93
C VAL A 121 -4.49 1.93 -6.05
N LYS A 122 -4.55 2.73 -7.10
CA LYS A 122 -5.33 2.43 -8.30
C LYS A 122 -4.52 2.77 -9.55
N ARG A 123 -4.57 1.88 -10.54
CA ARG A 123 -3.89 2.12 -11.83
C ARG A 123 -4.88 2.71 -12.83
N THR A 124 -5.81 1.89 -13.29
CA THR A 124 -6.87 2.27 -14.24
C THR A 124 -8.26 2.12 -13.64
N ASP A 125 -8.36 1.41 -12.52
CA ASP A 125 -9.60 1.06 -11.85
C ASP A 125 -10.07 2.17 -10.91
N LYS A 126 -11.40 2.22 -10.70
CA LYS A 126 -12.04 3.16 -9.78
C LYS A 126 -12.39 2.41 -8.50
N LEU A 127 -12.48 3.14 -7.39
CA LEU A 127 -12.99 2.55 -6.15
C LEU A 127 -14.42 2.05 -6.33
N SER A 128 -14.64 0.79 -5.94
CA SER A 128 -15.98 0.23 -5.80
C SER A 128 -16.78 0.99 -4.73
N PRO A 129 -18.12 0.97 -4.78
CA PRO A 129 -18.96 1.52 -3.72
C PRO A 129 -18.64 0.93 -2.34
N ALA A 130 -18.30 -0.36 -2.28
CA ALA A 130 -17.93 -1.05 -1.05
C ALA A 130 -16.62 -0.49 -0.45
N GLN A 131 -15.58 -0.29 -1.27
CA GLN A 131 -14.33 0.37 -0.87
C GLN A 131 -14.59 1.79 -0.38
N LYS A 132 -15.34 2.59 -1.14
CA LYS A 132 -15.67 3.97 -0.74
C LYS A 132 -16.36 4.01 0.63
N ASN A 133 -17.33 3.12 0.87
CA ASN A 133 -18.02 3.03 2.15
C ASN A 133 -17.08 2.59 3.28
N PHE A 134 -16.24 1.58 3.05
CA PHE A 134 -15.28 1.14 4.06
C PHE A 134 -14.28 2.22 4.41
N PHE A 135 -13.71 2.89 3.40
CA PHE A 135 -12.71 3.91 3.63
C PHE A 135 -13.30 5.09 4.42
N LYS A 136 -14.53 5.50 4.14
CA LYS A 136 -15.25 6.48 5.00
C LYS A 136 -15.37 6.03 6.46
N GLN A 137 -15.59 4.73 6.72
CA GLN A 137 -15.64 4.20 8.08
C GLN A 137 -14.25 4.22 8.74
N ILE A 138 -13.19 3.89 8.00
CA ILE A 138 -11.79 4.02 8.47
C ILE A 138 -11.50 5.47 8.84
N GLU A 139 -11.85 6.41 7.96
CA GLU A 139 -11.70 7.84 8.20
C GLU A 139 -12.44 8.25 9.48
N LYS A 140 -13.72 7.87 9.64
CA LYS A 140 -14.51 8.18 10.84
C LYS A 140 -13.88 7.59 12.11
N ARG A 141 -13.37 6.36 12.05
CA ARG A 141 -12.79 5.65 13.21
C ARG A 141 -11.46 6.26 13.64
N PHE A 142 -10.57 6.54 12.70
CA PHE A 142 -9.17 6.88 12.99
C PHE A 142 -8.82 8.36 12.72
N LYS A 143 -9.78 9.21 12.35
CA LYS A 143 -9.56 10.64 11.99
C LYS A 143 -8.63 11.41 12.92
N LYS A 144 -8.76 11.19 14.22
CA LYS A 144 -8.00 11.91 15.25
C LYS A 144 -6.54 11.43 15.38
N GLN A 145 -6.25 10.22 14.91
CA GLN A 145 -4.93 9.59 15.00
C GLN A 145 -4.14 9.69 13.68
N MET A 146 -4.83 9.86 12.55
CA MET A 146 -4.19 9.89 11.23
C MET A 146 -3.61 11.27 10.89
N ILE A 147 -2.37 11.31 10.39
CA ILE A 147 -1.72 12.55 9.86
C ILE A 147 -2.57 13.11 8.74
N LYS A 148 -2.85 12.25 7.74
CA LYS A 148 -3.79 12.55 6.68
C LYS A 148 -5.14 12.09 7.19
N LYS A 149 -6.00 13.04 7.61
CA LYS A 149 -7.34 12.79 8.21
C LYS A 149 -8.36 12.11 7.26
N GLN A 150 -7.88 11.56 6.15
CA GLN A 150 -8.63 10.87 5.14
C GLN A 150 -7.75 9.79 4.50
N VAL A 151 -8.36 8.75 3.94
CA VAL A 151 -7.62 7.81 3.08
C VAL A 151 -7.14 8.58 1.85
N VAL A 152 -5.94 8.27 1.37
CA VAL A 152 -5.40 8.84 0.14
C VAL A 152 -5.63 7.88 -1.00
N LEU A 153 -6.23 8.36 -2.08
CA LEU A 153 -6.29 7.60 -3.33
C LEU A 153 -5.08 7.94 -4.19
N LEU A 154 -4.28 6.94 -4.53
CA LEU A 154 -3.10 7.08 -5.37
C LEU A 154 -3.41 6.61 -6.79
N GLN A 155 -3.48 7.52 -7.74
CA GLN A 155 -3.75 7.20 -9.15
C GLN A 155 -2.48 7.24 -9.99
N ALA A 156 -2.18 6.10 -10.62
CA ALA A 156 -1.05 5.97 -11.53
C ALA A 156 -1.39 6.46 -12.93
N LYS A 157 -0.46 7.16 -13.56
CA LYS A 157 -0.50 7.50 -14.99
C LYS A 157 0.76 6.96 -15.65
N VAL A 158 0.63 6.45 -16.88
CA VAL A 158 1.80 6.12 -17.69
C VAL A 158 2.36 7.44 -18.23
N CYS A 159 3.65 7.68 -18.07
CA CYS A 159 4.33 8.75 -18.78
C CYS A 159 5.51 8.19 -19.56
N GLU A 160 5.47 8.33 -20.87
CA GLU A 160 6.62 8.07 -21.72
C GLU A 160 7.69 9.15 -21.46
N GLY A 161 8.92 8.73 -21.12
CA GLY A 161 10.07 9.64 -21.01
C GLY A 161 10.53 10.05 -19.60
N LEU A 162 9.92 9.58 -18.51
CA LEU A 162 10.36 9.91 -17.13
C LEU A 162 11.33 8.87 -16.55
N VAL A 163 12.64 9.10 -16.69
CA VAL A 163 13.70 8.33 -16.01
C VAL A 163 13.70 8.66 -14.50
N VAL A 164 12.75 8.11 -13.73
CA VAL A 164 12.69 8.34 -12.27
C VAL A 164 12.89 7.04 -11.51
N LEU A 165 14.11 6.51 -11.62
CA LEU A 165 14.78 5.81 -10.53
C LEU A 165 16.27 6.18 -10.56
N LYS A 166 16.61 7.48 -10.70
CA LYS A 166 17.98 7.91 -10.40
C LYS A 166 18.19 7.93 -8.88
N ASN A 167 19.38 7.45 -8.51
CA ASN A 167 19.78 6.91 -7.21
C ASN A 167 19.40 7.78 -6.03
#